data_AF-A0AB36KPI4-F1
#
_entry.id   AF-A0AB36KPI4-F1
#
_cell.length_a   1.000
_cell.length_b   1.000
_cell.length_c   1.000
_cell.angle_alpha   90.00
_cell.angle_beta   90.00
_cell.angle_gamma   90.00
#
_symmetry.space_group_name_H-M   'P 1'
#
loop_
_entity.id
_entity.type
_entity.pdbx_description
1 polymer ?
#
loop_
_entity_poly.entity_id
_entity_poly.type
_entity_poly.pdbx_seq_one_letter_code
_entity_poly.pdbx_strand_id
1 'polypeptide(L)'
;MTLISLQTFAAAWEEKLYNPMPDAEDVVLPMPCDGAMVFRKVYIPLAGPLDDYPVNIGGDNAEYGYVEQTHPAFIAGSFTTEKNAKSRYYLLAKYEMTVLQYSALTQAECPAPSNKQRLPVVSLSWMQAMEAADKYNIWLRENAADKLPKEDGVAGFLRLPTEVEWEFAARGGLNVSTAEFRDLRYPMPEGVNAYEWFAGTQSANGQLQLSGLLKPNPLGLHDMLGNVDEMMFEPFRLNKLDRQHGQAGGYVVRGGDFRTAQGELRSSLRKERNYYDAKAAATSKTTGVRLALGSSTLTSRERVSSIETSWKKLGTGSGDTSQGEDKSAVQALGTLASGVADEALKEKLKALENQLRASNQQQEETRDQAIRASLNLGAFLCTKMLDDGKYLDFLQKNYALNCSAAEQDASCPMRKGKLDEQKDRLHKLSRYYASSLVDSATLYGEPLLARQIPVMGEIISRNEQLKELKPYLQTHWVNQQAFLKTQKIDTDAWLNRCKAVQ
;
A
#
# COMPACT_ATOMS: atom_id res chain seq x y z
N MET A 1 26.16 -54.18 -19.93
CA MET A 1 24.95 -53.91 -19.12
C MET A 1 24.96 -52.43 -18.80
N THR A 2 24.32 -51.63 -19.65
CA THR A 2 24.23 -50.19 -19.47
C THR A 2 23.07 -49.93 -18.52
N LEU A 3 23.37 -49.50 -17.29
CA LEU A 3 22.37 -49.09 -16.30
C LEU A 3 21.67 -47.83 -16.83
N ILE A 4 20.47 -48.02 -17.37
CA ILE A 4 19.54 -46.93 -17.64
C ILE A 4 19.07 -46.44 -16.27
N SER A 5 19.59 -45.28 -15.85
CA SER A 5 19.04 -44.52 -14.73
C SER A 5 17.63 -44.09 -15.11
N LEU A 6 16.63 -44.80 -14.58
CA LEU A 6 15.24 -44.35 -14.60
C LEU A 6 15.15 -43.14 -13.67
N GLN A 7 15.26 -41.94 -14.23
CA GLN A 7 14.78 -40.73 -13.55
C GLN A 7 13.27 -40.91 -13.34
N THR A 8 12.88 -41.32 -12.14
CA THR A 8 11.50 -41.22 -11.67
C THR A 8 11.15 -39.74 -11.60
N PHE A 9 10.46 -39.24 -12.61
CA PHE A 9 9.84 -37.91 -12.56
C PHE A 9 8.82 -37.93 -11.42
N ALA A 10 9.05 -37.11 -10.39
CA ALA A 10 8.06 -36.89 -9.34
C ALA A 10 6.79 -36.30 -9.98
N ALA A 11 5.60 -36.72 -9.53
CA ALA A 11 4.36 -36.14 -10.01
C ALA A 11 4.24 -34.67 -9.55
N ALA A 12 3.70 -33.81 -10.43
CA ALA A 12 3.41 -32.42 -10.10
C ALA A 12 2.58 -32.27 -8.83
N TRP A 13 2.86 -31.23 -8.03
CA TRP A 13 2.12 -31.01 -6.79
C TRP A 13 0.67 -30.64 -7.10
N GLU A 14 -0.27 -31.26 -6.39
CA GLU A 14 -1.66 -30.83 -6.43
C GLU A 14 -1.78 -29.38 -5.94
N GLU A 15 -2.61 -28.54 -6.59
CA GLU A 15 -2.73 -27.11 -6.27
C GLU A 15 -3.01 -26.85 -4.79
N LYS A 16 -3.87 -27.65 -4.16
CA LYS A 16 -4.20 -27.56 -2.72
C LYS A 16 -2.97 -27.64 -1.78
N LEU A 17 -1.83 -28.14 -2.26
CA LEU A 17 -0.59 -28.27 -1.48
C LEU A 17 0.25 -26.99 -1.46
N TYR A 18 0.08 -26.09 -2.44
CA TYR A 18 0.79 -24.80 -2.49
C TYR A 18 -0.14 -23.59 -2.55
N ASN A 19 -1.41 -23.78 -2.91
CA ASN A 19 -2.46 -22.79 -2.99
C ASN A 19 -3.82 -23.34 -2.49
N PRO A 20 -3.98 -23.56 -1.18
CA PRO A 20 -5.23 -24.08 -0.63
C PRO A 20 -6.44 -23.16 -0.80
N MET A 21 -6.23 -21.86 -1.03
CA MET A 21 -7.28 -20.85 -1.23
C MET A 21 -7.03 -20.06 -2.53
N PRO A 22 -7.24 -20.65 -3.72
CA PRO A 22 -6.93 -19.99 -4.99
C PRO A 22 -7.70 -18.68 -5.19
N ASP A 23 -7.04 -17.68 -5.79
CA ASP A 23 -7.62 -16.39 -6.13
C ASP A 23 -7.20 -15.96 -7.55
N ALA A 24 -8.07 -15.23 -8.24
CA ALA A 24 -7.87 -14.84 -9.65
C ALA A 24 -6.66 -13.92 -9.88
N GLU A 25 -6.21 -13.17 -8.87
CA GLU A 25 -5.04 -12.29 -8.98
C GLU A 25 -3.74 -12.95 -8.50
N ASP A 26 -3.75 -14.27 -8.25
CA ASP A 26 -2.57 -15.01 -7.80
C ASP A 26 -1.45 -14.98 -8.85
N VAL A 27 -0.23 -14.67 -8.40
CA VAL A 27 0.97 -14.79 -9.21
C VAL A 27 1.69 -16.06 -8.78
N VAL A 28 1.62 -17.09 -9.63
CA VAL A 28 2.20 -18.42 -9.35
C VAL A 28 3.57 -18.53 -10.01
N LEU A 29 4.60 -18.76 -9.20
CA LEU A 29 5.95 -19.06 -9.67
C LEU A 29 6.26 -20.55 -9.50
N PRO A 30 6.83 -21.21 -10.53
CA PRO A 30 7.21 -22.62 -10.41
C PRO A 30 8.35 -22.78 -9.40
N MET A 31 8.53 -24.00 -8.89
CA MET A 31 9.59 -24.42 -7.99
C MET A 31 10.19 -25.76 -8.45
N PRO A 32 11.37 -26.17 -7.92
CA PRO A 32 11.85 -27.53 -8.13
C PRO A 32 10.78 -28.58 -7.78
N CYS A 33 10.97 -29.80 -8.30
CA CYS A 33 10.09 -30.95 -8.03
C CYS A 33 8.63 -30.75 -8.47
N ASP A 34 8.45 -30.00 -9.57
CA ASP A 34 7.15 -29.67 -10.15
C ASP A 34 6.18 -29.03 -9.13
N GLY A 35 6.76 -28.25 -8.21
CA GLY A 35 6.06 -27.48 -7.20
C GLY A 35 5.83 -26.03 -7.61
N ALA A 36 5.24 -25.26 -6.70
CA ALA A 36 5.00 -23.84 -6.91
C ALA A 36 4.95 -23.04 -5.60
N MET A 37 5.10 -21.72 -5.73
CA MET A 37 4.85 -20.73 -4.69
C MET A 37 3.94 -19.63 -5.24
N VAL A 38 2.98 -19.20 -4.43
CA VAL A 38 1.99 -18.19 -4.82
C VAL A 38 2.31 -16.86 -4.16
N PHE A 39 2.15 -15.78 -4.92
CA PHE A 39 2.39 -14.41 -4.49
C PHE A 39 1.17 -13.53 -4.77
N ARG A 40 1.03 -12.45 -3.99
CA ARG A 40 0.07 -11.37 -4.19
C ARG A 40 0.79 -10.09 -4.54
N LYS A 41 0.20 -9.29 -5.43
CA LYS A 41 0.71 -7.94 -5.74
C LYS A 41 0.29 -6.97 -4.64
N VAL A 42 1.25 -6.26 -4.09
CA VAL A 42 1.02 -5.16 -3.16
C VAL A 42 1.30 -3.86 -3.88
N TYR A 43 0.23 -3.11 -4.19
CA TYR A 43 0.28 -1.90 -5.02
C TYR A 43 0.55 -0.64 -4.21
N ILE A 44 1.35 0.26 -4.78
CA ILE A 44 1.69 1.60 -4.28
C ILE A 44 1.26 2.62 -5.34
N PRO A 45 0.55 3.72 -5.00
CA PRO A 45 -0.17 4.55 -5.96
C PRO A 45 0.72 5.61 -6.63
N LEU A 46 2.01 5.32 -6.78
CA LEU A 46 3.04 6.20 -7.31
C LEU A 46 4.04 5.39 -8.13
N ALA A 47 4.62 6.01 -9.17
CA ALA A 47 5.48 5.31 -10.12
C ALA A 47 6.73 6.06 -10.58
N GLY A 48 6.88 7.34 -10.21
CA GLY A 48 8.09 8.08 -10.49
C GLY A 48 9.33 7.44 -9.87
N PRO A 49 10.53 7.75 -10.39
CA PRO A 49 11.76 7.05 -10.03
C PRO A 49 12.20 7.25 -8.58
N LEU A 50 11.84 8.38 -7.96
CA LEU A 50 12.05 8.70 -6.55
C LEU A 50 10.73 9.01 -5.82
N ASP A 51 9.59 8.65 -6.43
CA ASP A 51 8.32 8.79 -5.73
C ASP A 51 8.18 7.66 -4.71
N ASP A 52 7.73 7.99 -3.50
CA ASP A 52 7.34 7.05 -2.48
C ASP A 52 6.01 7.46 -1.83
N TYR A 53 5.35 6.50 -1.20
CA TYR A 53 4.08 6.70 -0.53
C TYR A 53 4.29 6.79 0.98
N PRO A 54 3.91 7.92 1.61
CA PRO A 54 4.07 8.09 3.05
C PRO A 54 3.01 7.28 3.80
N VAL A 55 3.46 6.55 4.81
CA VAL A 55 2.63 5.71 5.69
C VAL A 55 3.06 5.90 7.14
N ASN A 56 2.16 5.66 8.08
CA ASN A 56 2.52 5.54 9.48
C ASN A 56 2.47 4.06 9.87
N ILE A 57 3.58 3.54 10.37
CA ILE A 57 3.69 2.16 10.85
C ILE A 57 3.98 2.16 12.34
N GLY A 58 3.84 1.01 13.00
CA GLY A 58 3.86 0.89 14.45
C GLY A 58 2.50 1.13 15.11
N GLY A 59 2.49 1.18 16.43
CA GLY A 59 1.29 1.36 17.25
C GLY A 59 1.57 2.19 18.50
N ASP A 60 0.64 3.09 18.82
CA ASP A 60 0.69 3.93 20.02
C ASP A 60 0.23 3.15 21.26
N ASN A 61 1.05 2.18 21.70
CA ASN A 61 0.91 1.53 23.00
C ASN A 61 2.01 2.05 23.94
N ALA A 62 1.61 2.69 25.04
CA ALA A 62 2.52 3.27 26.04
C ALA A 62 3.52 2.25 26.61
N GLU A 63 3.14 0.97 26.68
CA GLU A 63 3.99 -0.10 27.23
C GLU A 63 5.19 -0.43 26.32
N TYR A 64 5.02 -0.34 25.00
CA TYR A 64 6.01 -0.80 24.02
C TYR A 64 6.55 0.31 23.11
N GLY A 65 6.42 1.60 23.49
CA GLY A 65 6.83 2.72 22.64
C GLY A 65 8.28 2.63 22.15
N TYR A 66 9.20 2.17 23.00
CA TYR A 66 10.61 1.98 22.63
C TYR A 66 10.86 0.89 21.57
N VAL A 67 9.86 0.08 21.24
CA VAL A 67 9.92 -0.98 20.21
C VAL A 67 8.97 -0.67 19.04
N GLU A 68 7.73 -0.32 19.35
CA GLU A 68 6.61 -0.32 18.42
C GLU A 68 5.98 1.05 18.17
N GLN A 69 6.46 2.12 18.83
CA GLN A 69 5.91 3.48 18.66
C GLN A 69 5.64 3.82 17.20
N THR A 70 4.48 4.42 16.96
CA THR A 70 4.10 4.85 15.62
C THR A 70 5.09 5.88 15.09
N HIS A 71 5.57 5.67 13.86
CA HIS A 71 6.49 6.58 13.20
C HIS A 71 6.17 6.67 11.69
N PRO A 72 6.52 7.79 11.04
CA PRO A 72 6.43 7.90 9.59
C PRO A 72 7.42 6.91 8.93
N ALA A 73 6.98 6.34 7.82
CA ALA A 73 7.78 5.54 6.92
C ALA A 73 7.33 5.80 5.48
N PHE A 74 8.11 5.32 4.53
CA PHE A 74 7.88 5.54 3.11
C PHE A 74 8.00 4.20 2.39
N ILE A 75 7.09 3.95 1.45
CA ILE A 75 7.06 2.70 0.70
C ILE A 75 6.96 2.96 -0.79
N ALA A 76 7.70 2.18 -1.58
CA ALA A 76 7.67 2.21 -3.03
C ALA A 76 7.56 0.79 -3.59
N GLY A 77 6.90 0.64 -4.73
CA GLY A 77 6.83 -0.64 -5.43
C GLY A 77 8.06 -0.88 -6.32
N SER A 78 8.35 -2.13 -6.63
CA SER A 78 9.48 -2.51 -7.50
C SER A 78 9.11 -2.46 -8.98
N PHE A 79 7.96 -2.99 -9.36
CA PHE A 79 7.56 -3.25 -10.74
C PHE A 79 6.45 -2.33 -11.21
N THR A 80 6.48 -1.98 -12.48
CA THR A 80 5.33 -1.40 -13.19
C THR A 80 4.60 -2.48 -13.99
N THR A 81 3.30 -2.32 -14.22
CA THR A 81 2.53 -3.23 -15.09
C THR A 81 2.77 -2.94 -16.57
N GLU A 82 3.09 -1.70 -16.90
CA GLU A 82 3.27 -1.22 -18.26
C GLU A 82 4.07 0.09 -18.28
N LYS A 83 4.51 0.49 -19.47
CA LYS A 83 5.18 1.77 -19.67
C LYS A 83 4.23 2.93 -19.32
N ASN A 84 4.69 3.85 -18.47
CA ASN A 84 3.92 4.97 -17.91
C ASN A 84 2.83 4.60 -16.90
N ALA A 85 2.90 3.40 -16.29
CA ALA A 85 2.03 3.02 -15.19
C ALA A 85 2.00 4.11 -14.10
N LYS A 86 0.85 4.26 -13.44
CA LYS A 86 0.64 5.24 -12.35
C LYS A 86 0.88 4.67 -10.96
N SER A 87 1.07 3.35 -10.89
CA SER A 87 1.35 2.60 -9.68
C SER A 87 2.54 1.68 -9.89
N ARG A 88 3.27 1.39 -8.82
CA ARG A 88 4.21 0.27 -8.77
C ARG A 88 3.68 -0.80 -7.82
N TYR A 89 4.22 -2.00 -7.92
CA TYR A 89 3.93 -3.07 -6.96
C TYR A 89 5.19 -3.83 -6.60
N TYR A 90 5.19 -4.49 -5.45
CA TYR A 90 6.07 -5.62 -5.18
C TYR A 90 5.20 -6.86 -4.96
N LEU A 91 5.82 -8.04 -4.94
CA LEU A 91 5.13 -9.29 -4.68
C LEU A 91 5.48 -9.76 -3.27
N LEU A 92 4.47 -10.22 -2.52
CA LEU A 92 4.66 -10.89 -1.25
C LEU A 92 4.06 -12.30 -1.33
N ALA A 93 4.76 -13.30 -0.82
CA ALA A 93 4.27 -14.67 -0.81
C ALA A 93 2.93 -14.73 -0.07
N LYS A 94 1.96 -15.44 -0.64
CA LYS A 94 0.58 -15.51 -0.18
C LYS A 94 0.45 -16.19 1.18
N TYR A 95 1.32 -17.16 1.42
CA TYR A 95 1.43 -17.94 2.66
C TYR A 95 2.88 -17.88 3.17
N GLU A 96 3.08 -18.30 4.41
CA GLU A 96 4.41 -18.65 4.93
C GLU A 96 5.03 -19.76 4.05
N MET A 97 6.35 -19.78 3.91
CA MET A 97 7.08 -20.85 3.23
C MET A 97 6.81 -22.17 3.96
N THR A 98 6.37 -23.18 3.22
CA THR A 98 6.04 -24.48 3.79
C THR A 98 7.25 -25.40 3.89
N VAL A 99 7.16 -26.45 4.73
CA VAL A 99 8.16 -27.52 4.80
C VAL A 99 8.39 -28.16 3.42
N LEU A 100 7.32 -28.34 2.62
CA LEU A 100 7.39 -28.90 1.28
C LEU A 100 8.25 -28.02 0.35
N GLN A 101 7.97 -26.72 0.33
CA GLN A 101 8.69 -25.73 -0.49
C GLN A 101 10.16 -25.60 -0.07
N TYR A 102 10.44 -25.52 1.23
CA TYR A 102 11.81 -25.46 1.72
C TYR A 102 12.61 -26.72 1.36
N SER A 103 12.01 -27.90 1.52
CA SER A 103 12.66 -29.18 1.20
C SER A 103 12.96 -29.29 -0.30
N ALA A 104 12.03 -28.87 -1.16
CA ALA A 104 12.23 -28.87 -2.61
C ALA A 104 13.39 -27.96 -3.06
N LEU A 105 13.66 -26.87 -2.34
CA LEU A 105 14.77 -25.96 -2.64
C LEU A 105 16.12 -26.45 -2.10
N THR A 106 16.13 -27.22 -1.02
CA THR A 106 17.36 -27.45 -0.22
C THR A 106 17.85 -28.88 -0.21
N GLN A 107 16.98 -29.85 -0.49
CA GLN A 107 17.33 -31.27 -0.52
C GLN A 107 17.74 -31.70 -1.93
N ALA A 108 18.61 -32.71 -2.02
CA ALA A 108 19.04 -33.27 -3.30
C ALA A 108 17.94 -34.11 -3.97
N GLU A 109 17.09 -34.75 -3.17
CA GLU A 109 15.98 -35.57 -3.62
C GLU A 109 14.66 -34.83 -3.43
N CYS A 110 13.75 -35.01 -4.40
CA CYS A 110 12.44 -34.37 -4.32
C CYS A 110 11.59 -34.96 -3.18
N PRO A 111 11.06 -34.12 -2.28
CA PRO A 111 10.19 -34.59 -1.20
C PRO A 111 8.89 -35.15 -1.78
N ALA A 112 8.42 -36.28 -1.26
CA ALA A 112 7.10 -36.81 -1.59
C ALA A 112 6.01 -35.84 -1.07
N PRO A 113 5.17 -35.22 -1.92
CA PRO A 113 4.22 -34.20 -1.48
C PRO A 113 3.16 -34.75 -0.52
N SER A 114 2.87 -34.04 0.57
CA SER A 114 1.85 -34.43 1.52
C SER A 114 1.22 -33.24 2.23
N ASN A 115 -0.02 -33.41 2.71
CA ASN A 115 -0.73 -32.36 3.44
C ASN A 115 0.00 -31.94 4.73
N LYS A 116 0.78 -32.83 5.37
CA LYS A 116 1.57 -32.51 6.57
C LYS A 116 2.70 -31.53 6.28
N GLN A 117 3.25 -31.55 5.06
CA GLN A 117 4.35 -30.65 4.68
C GLN A 117 3.87 -29.26 4.26
N ARG A 118 2.56 -28.98 4.33
CA ARG A 118 2.00 -27.63 4.22
C ARG A 118 2.16 -26.80 5.51
N LEU A 119 2.64 -27.40 6.60
CA LEU A 119 3.02 -26.63 7.78
C LEU A 119 4.10 -25.61 7.39
N PRO A 120 4.10 -24.39 7.97
CA PRO A 120 5.17 -23.44 7.76
C PRO A 120 6.49 -24.05 8.24
N VAL A 121 7.55 -23.82 7.47
CA VAL A 121 8.89 -24.24 7.88
C VAL A 121 9.35 -23.37 9.04
N VAL A 122 9.76 -24.00 10.14
CA VAL A 122 10.31 -23.35 11.33
C VAL A 122 11.66 -23.97 11.68
N SER A 123 12.28 -23.50 12.75
CA SER A 123 13.62 -23.96 13.18
C SER A 123 14.69 -23.70 12.12
N LEU A 124 14.50 -22.65 11.33
CA LEU A 124 15.51 -22.08 10.46
C LEU A 124 16.25 -20.97 11.18
N SER A 125 17.52 -20.78 10.83
CA SER A 125 18.23 -19.54 11.11
C SER A 125 17.96 -18.52 10.01
N TRP A 126 18.21 -17.24 10.31
CA TRP A 126 18.10 -16.17 9.31
C TRP A 126 18.98 -16.44 8.08
N MET A 127 20.17 -17.01 8.29
CA MET A 127 21.11 -17.38 7.23
C MET A 127 20.53 -18.46 6.32
N GLN A 128 19.85 -19.47 6.87
CA GLN A 128 19.18 -20.51 6.07
C GLN A 128 17.95 -19.97 5.33
N ALA A 129 17.24 -19.00 5.89
CA ALA A 129 16.13 -18.34 5.20
C ALA A 129 16.62 -17.57 3.96
N MET A 130 17.72 -16.82 4.10
CA MET A 130 18.37 -16.15 2.98
C MET A 130 18.95 -17.13 1.95
N GLU A 131 19.56 -18.23 2.39
CA GLU A 131 20.03 -19.29 1.50
C GLU A 131 18.88 -19.91 0.69
N ALA A 132 17.71 -20.13 1.30
CA ALA A 132 16.54 -20.63 0.57
C ALA A 132 16.05 -19.63 -0.48
N ALA A 133 16.05 -18.32 -0.18
CA ALA A 133 15.74 -17.29 -1.16
C ALA A 133 16.76 -17.27 -2.32
N ASP A 134 18.06 -17.40 -2.01
CA ASP A 134 19.14 -17.48 -3.01
C ASP A 134 19.00 -18.70 -3.93
N LYS A 135 18.83 -19.90 -3.36
CA LYS A 135 18.58 -21.12 -4.13
C LYS A 135 17.36 -20.99 -5.03
N TYR A 136 16.30 -20.36 -4.54
CA TYR A 136 15.11 -20.16 -5.36
C TYR A 136 15.36 -19.17 -6.51
N ASN A 137 16.08 -18.07 -6.25
CA ASN A 137 16.50 -17.12 -7.29
C ASN A 137 17.32 -17.80 -8.40
N ILE A 138 18.31 -18.60 -8.02
CA ILE A 138 19.17 -19.33 -8.97
C ILE A 138 18.31 -20.30 -9.80
N TRP A 139 17.49 -21.12 -9.13
CA TRP A 139 16.66 -22.11 -9.82
C TRP A 139 15.69 -21.46 -10.82
N LEU A 140 15.01 -20.37 -10.43
CA LEU A 140 14.11 -19.66 -11.35
C LEU A 140 14.84 -19.11 -12.57
N ARG A 141 16.07 -18.62 -12.40
CA ARG A 141 16.87 -18.11 -13.53
C ARG A 141 17.31 -19.21 -14.48
N GLU A 142 17.57 -20.39 -13.97
CA GLU A 142 17.96 -21.56 -14.78
C GLU A 142 16.75 -22.22 -15.47
N ASN A 143 15.59 -22.25 -14.82
CA ASN A 143 14.47 -23.10 -15.23
C ASN A 143 13.20 -22.35 -15.65
N ALA A 144 13.04 -21.08 -15.25
CA ALA A 144 11.80 -20.31 -15.44
C ALA A 144 12.02 -18.79 -15.52
N ALA A 145 13.10 -18.34 -16.17
CA ALA A 145 13.49 -16.92 -16.19
C ALA A 145 12.46 -16.01 -16.87
N ASP A 146 11.62 -16.58 -17.75
CA ASP A 146 10.49 -15.92 -18.39
C ASP A 146 9.33 -15.63 -17.42
N LYS A 147 9.24 -16.37 -16.31
CA LYS A 147 8.20 -16.19 -15.27
C LYS A 147 8.53 -15.11 -14.25
N LEU A 148 9.81 -14.73 -14.13
CA LEU A 148 10.22 -13.66 -13.23
C LEU A 148 9.69 -12.31 -13.75
N PRO A 149 9.00 -11.51 -12.90
CA PRO A 149 8.64 -10.16 -13.28
C PRO A 149 9.90 -9.33 -13.52
N LYS A 150 9.80 -8.38 -14.47
CA LYS A 150 10.91 -7.56 -14.93
C LYS A 150 10.57 -6.09 -14.78
N GLU A 151 11.56 -5.29 -14.41
CA GLU A 151 11.52 -3.83 -14.50
C GLU A 151 12.66 -3.40 -15.43
N ASP A 152 12.35 -2.61 -16.47
CA ASP A 152 13.31 -2.20 -17.51
C ASP A 152 14.09 -3.37 -18.15
N GLY A 153 13.43 -4.53 -18.28
CA GLY A 153 14.04 -5.76 -18.81
C GLY A 153 14.92 -6.53 -17.82
N VAL A 154 15.15 -5.99 -16.62
CA VAL A 154 15.90 -6.65 -15.54
C VAL A 154 14.96 -7.51 -14.70
N ALA A 155 15.23 -8.81 -14.64
CA ALA A 155 14.45 -9.75 -13.82
C ALA A 155 14.63 -9.49 -12.33
N GLY A 156 13.51 -9.48 -11.61
CA GLY A 156 13.46 -9.35 -10.16
C GLY A 156 14.14 -10.49 -9.40
N PHE A 157 14.11 -10.38 -8.08
CA PHE A 157 14.70 -11.35 -7.17
C PHE A 157 13.90 -11.48 -5.87
N LEU A 158 13.93 -12.67 -5.30
CA LEU A 158 13.35 -13.00 -4.00
C LEU A 158 14.29 -12.62 -2.86
N ARG A 159 13.72 -12.20 -1.75
CA ARG A 159 14.39 -11.90 -0.47
C ARG A 159 13.37 -11.99 0.67
N LEU A 160 13.83 -11.83 1.91
CA LEU A 160 12.93 -11.50 3.02
C LEU A 160 12.28 -10.12 2.77
N PRO A 161 11.05 -9.88 3.25
CA PRO A 161 10.42 -8.56 3.22
C PRO A 161 11.15 -7.57 4.14
N THR A 162 11.09 -6.28 3.84
CA THR A 162 11.37 -5.25 4.85
C THR A 162 10.22 -5.17 5.84
N GLU A 163 10.42 -4.59 7.02
CA GLU A 163 9.35 -4.34 7.99
C GLU A 163 8.26 -3.45 7.41
N VAL A 164 8.63 -2.42 6.64
CA VAL A 164 7.68 -1.49 6.03
C VAL A 164 6.81 -2.20 4.99
N GLU A 165 7.42 -3.03 4.14
CA GLU A 165 6.67 -3.86 3.19
C GLU A 165 5.72 -4.80 3.92
N TRP A 166 6.26 -5.54 4.88
CA TRP A 166 5.49 -6.54 5.62
C TRP A 166 4.31 -5.90 6.37
N GLU A 167 4.53 -4.79 7.08
CA GLU A 167 3.48 -4.16 7.88
C GLU A 167 2.44 -3.46 7.00
N PHE A 168 2.86 -2.81 5.91
CA PHE A 168 1.94 -2.25 4.93
C PHE A 168 1.03 -3.32 4.35
N ALA A 169 1.60 -4.47 3.98
CA ALA A 169 0.86 -5.62 3.47
C ALA A 169 -0.05 -6.24 4.54
N ALA A 170 0.45 -6.44 5.77
CA ALA A 170 -0.31 -7.00 6.88
C ALA A 170 -1.55 -6.16 7.22
N ARG A 171 -1.42 -4.82 7.17
CA ARG A 171 -2.53 -3.87 7.40
C ARG A 171 -3.56 -3.80 6.27
N GLY A 172 -3.29 -4.44 5.13
CA GLY A 172 -4.19 -4.45 3.96
C GLY A 172 -3.83 -3.42 2.87
N GLY A 173 -2.73 -2.68 3.02
CA GLY A 173 -2.23 -1.75 2.01
C GLY A 173 -3.26 -0.74 1.52
N LEU A 174 -3.41 -0.61 0.19
CA LEU A 174 -4.41 0.26 -0.43
C LEU A 174 -5.83 -0.33 -0.47
N ASN A 175 -6.03 -1.58 -0.02
CA ASN A 175 -7.35 -2.22 -0.05
C ASN A 175 -8.20 -1.85 1.19
N VAL A 176 -7.64 -1.07 2.11
CA VAL A 176 -8.31 -0.57 3.32
C VAL A 176 -8.34 0.96 3.33
N SER A 177 -9.26 1.52 4.09
CA SER A 177 -9.31 2.97 4.31
C SER A 177 -8.14 3.44 5.18
N THR A 178 -7.83 4.73 5.15
CA THR A 178 -6.80 5.30 6.06
C THR A 178 -7.15 5.09 7.54
N ALA A 179 -8.43 5.05 7.88
CA ALA A 179 -8.88 4.78 9.25
C ALA A 179 -8.55 3.34 9.67
N GLU A 180 -8.92 2.37 8.84
CA GLU A 180 -8.61 0.95 9.08
C GLU A 180 -7.11 0.68 9.06
N PHE A 181 -6.35 1.31 8.16
CA PHE A 181 -4.89 1.16 8.10
C PHE A 181 -4.20 1.60 9.41
N ARG A 182 -4.74 2.59 10.13
CA ARG A 182 -4.18 3.07 11.40
C ARG A 182 -4.46 2.16 12.59
N ASP A 183 -5.41 1.24 12.48
CA ASP A 183 -5.73 0.32 13.56
C ASP A 183 -4.63 -0.74 13.74
N LEU A 184 -4.52 -1.34 14.92
CA LEU A 184 -3.50 -2.34 15.25
C LEU A 184 -3.75 -3.68 14.53
N ARG A 185 -4.94 -3.91 14.01
CA ARG A 185 -5.31 -5.08 13.21
C ARG A 185 -6.03 -4.62 11.95
N TYR A 186 -5.85 -5.37 10.87
CA TYR A 186 -6.64 -5.18 9.67
C TYR A 186 -8.11 -5.58 9.92
N PRO A 187 -9.06 -5.19 9.05
CA PRO A 187 -10.48 -5.50 9.22
C PRO A 187 -10.77 -7.00 9.28
N MET A 188 -11.36 -7.45 10.40
CA MET A 188 -11.77 -8.84 10.66
C MET A 188 -13.24 -8.90 11.12
N PRO A 189 -14.23 -8.64 10.24
CA PRO A 189 -15.64 -8.51 10.62
C PRO A 189 -16.24 -9.75 11.30
N GLU A 190 -15.71 -10.94 11.02
CA GLU A 190 -16.16 -12.22 11.63
C GLU A 190 -15.38 -12.58 12.90
N GLY A 191 -14.53 -11.67 13.39
CA GLY A 191 -13.68 -11.85 14.55
C GLY A 191 -12.38 -12.60 14.25
N VAL A 192 -11.38 -12.42 15.12
CA VAL A 192 -10.00 -12.89 14.92
C VAL A 192 -9.91 -14.39 14.60
N ASN A 193 -10.75 -15.24 15.21
CA ASN A 193 -10.78 -16.68 14.98
C ASN A 193 -11.00 -17.10 13.52
N ALA A 194 -11.68 -16.27 12.73
CA ALA A 194 -11.93 -16.57 11.32
C ALA A 194 -10.74 -16.25 10.40
N TYR A 195 -9.75 -15.52 10.90
CA TYR A 195 -8.66 -14.93 10.10
C TYR A 195 -7.27 -15.38 10.55
N GLU A 196 -7.04 -15.55 11.86
CA GLU A 196 -5.68 -15.68 12.39
C GLU A 196 -5.55 -16.75 13.48
N TRP A 197 -4.36 -17.35 13.55
CA TRP A 197 -4.02 -18.39 14.51
C TRP A 197 -3.31 -17.82 15.74
N PHE A 198 -3.86 -18.04 16.93
CA PHE A 198 -3.30 -17.51 18.18
C PHE A 198 -3.37 -18.53 19.32
N ALA A 199 -2.78 -18.18 20.46
CA ALA A 199 -2.79 -19.00 21.65
C ALA A 199 -4.21 -19.18 22.21
N GLY A 200 -4.67 -20.42 22.26
CA GLY A 200 -5.93 -20.77 22.91
C GLY A 200 -6.42 -22.14 22.46
N THR A 201 -7.16 -22.82 23.33
CA THR A 201 -7.72 -24.15 23.02
C THR A 201 -8.73 -24.13 21.87
N GLN A 202 -9.34 -22.96 21.60
CA GLN A 202 -10.28 -22.73 20.50
C GLN A 202 -9.62 -22.22 19.20
N SER A 203 -8.30 -22.00 19.20
CA SER A 203 -7.53 -21.57 18.03
C SER A 203 -6.36 -22.55 17.81
N ALA A 204 -5.10 -22.11 17.94
CA ALA A 204 -3.96 -22.94 17.57
C ALA A 204 -3.66 -24.07 18.58
N ASN A 205 -4.23 -24.04 19.79
CA ASN A 205 -4.03 -25.02 20.87
C ASN A 205 -2.55 -25.35 21.15
N GLY A 206 -1.68 -24.34 21.04
CA GLY A 206 -0.24 -24.49 21.24
C GLY A 206 0.47 -25.30 20.14
N GLN A 207 -0.15 -25.44 18.96
CA GLN A 207 0.37 -26.18 17.82
C GLN A 207 0.47 -25.29 16.58
N LEU A 208 1.48 -25.58 15.77
CA LEU A 208 1.63 -25.05 14.43
C LEU A 208 0.44 -25.50 13.55
N GLN A 209 -0.08 -24.60 12.71
CA GLN A 209 -1.24 -24.88 11.87
C GLN A 209 -0.85 -24.90 10.38
N LEU A 210 -1.65 -25.60 9.58
CA LEU A 210 -1.46 -25.61 8.13
C LEU A 210 -1.79 -24.22 7.58
N SER A 211 -0.91 -23.66 6.76
CA SER A 211 -1.13 -22.34 6.18
C SER A 211 -2.35 -22.32 5.26
N GLY A 212 -3.02 -21.17 5.21
CA GLY A 212 -4.15 -20.92 4.31
C GLY A 212 -5.43 -21.68 4.65
N LEU A 213 -5.68 -21.97 5.94
CA LEU A 213 -6.95 -22.56 6.39
C LEU A 213 -7.99 -21.52 6.87
N LEU A 214 -7.54 -20.31 7.22
CA LEU A 214 -8.39 -19.21 7.65
C LEU A 214 -8.55 -18.16 6.54
N LYS A 215 -9.44 -17.19 6.74
CA LYS A 215 -9.70 -16.12 5.77
C LYS A 215 -8.46 -15.22 5.61
N PRO A 216 -8.19 -14.72 4.40
CA PRO A 216 -7.09 -13.80 4.18
C PRO A 216 -7.38 -12.40 4.73
N ASN A 217 -6.32 -11.60 4.82
CA ASN A 217 -6.44 -10.16 4.95
C ASN A 217 -6.95 -9.51 3.63
N PRO A 218 -7.22 -8.19 3.59
CA PRO A 218 -7.78 -7.51 2.41
C PRO A 218 -6.96 -7.60 1.11
N LEU A 219 -5.68 -8.00 1.16
CA LEU A 219 -4.83 -8.21 -0.02
C LEU A 219 -4.83 -9.67 -0.52
N GLY A 220 -5.56 -10.56 0.16
CA GLY A 220 -5.53 -11.99 -0.14
C GLY A 220 -4.34 -12.73 0.48
N LEU A 221 -3.64 -12.13 1.45
CA LEU A 221 -2.54 -12.75 2.18
C LEU A 221 -3.09 -13.48 3.41
N HIS A 222 -2.58 -14.67 3.68
CA HIS A 222 -3.01 -15.50 4.81
C HIS A 222 -1.94 -15.55 5.89
N ASP A 223 -2.38 -15.82 7.13
CA ASP A 223 -1.52 -16.09 8.28
C ASP A 223 -0.51 -14.94 8.51
N MET A 224 -0.98 -13.69 8.38
CA MET A 224 -0.12 -12.51 8.57
C MET A 224 0.07 -12.19 10.05
N LEU A 225 -0.83 -12.62 10.93
CA LEU A 225 -0.73 -12.40 12.37
C LEU A 225 -0.88 -13.74 13.12
N GLY A 226 0.19 -14.22 13.72
CA GLY A 226 0.17 -15.51 14.41
C GLY A 226 0.61 -16.65 13.49
N ASN A 227 0.22 -17.89 13.83
CA ASN A 227 0.84 -19.12 13.31
C ASN A 227 2.37 -19.15 13.53
N VAL A 228 3.18 -18.45 12.74
CA VAL A 228 4.61 -18.20 13.02
C VAL A 228 4.95 -16.72 12.96
N ASP A 229 5.92 -16.29 13.78
CA ASP A 229 6.53 -14.99 13.56
C ASP A 229 7.46 -15.04 12.33
N GLU A 230 7.51 -13.98 11.53
CA GLU A 230 8.18 -14.01 10.22
C GLU A 230 9.46 -13.19 10.21
N MET A 231 10.55 -13.73 9.65
CA MET A 231 11.86 -13.05 9.57
C MET A 231 11.89 -11.91 8.55
N MET A 232 12.45 -10.76 8.93
CA MET A 232 12.58 -9.59 8.06
C MET A 232 14.01 -9.40 7.54
N PHE A 233 14.15 -8.57 6.49
CA PHE A 233 15.41 -8.27 5.81
C PHE A 233 16.25 -7.15 6.46
N GLU A 234 15.91 -6.75 7.69
CA GLU A 234 16.57 -5.64 8.37
C GLU A 234 16.92 -5.95 9.84
N PRO A 235 17.99 -5.31 10.38
CA PRO A 235 18.32 -5.46 11.79
C PRO A 235 17.31 -4.75 12.67
N PHE A 236 17.09 -5.30 13.86
CA PHE A 236 16.28 -4.69 14.88
C PHE A 236 16.92 -3.38 15.38
N ARG A 237 16.10 -2.35 15.53
CA ARG A 237 16.47 -1.07 16.10
C ARG A 237 15.37 -0.60 17.05
N LEU A 238 15.78 -0.17 18.23
CA LEU A 238 14.90 0.51 19.17
C LEU A 238 14.40 1.84 18.59
N ASN A 239 13.24 2.29 19.04
CA ASN A 239 12.76 3.64 18.77
C ASN A 239 13.42 4.64 19.71
N LYS A 240 13.82 5.78 19.15
CA LYS A 240 14.30 6.96 19.85
C LYS A 240 13.41 8.13 19.45
N LEU A 241 12.20 8.15 20.00
CA LEU A 241 11.16 9.16 19.73
C LEU A 241 10.84 9.27 18.23
N ASP A 242 11.38 10.26 17.54
CA ASP A 242 11.10 10.62 16.15
C ASP A 242 11.90 9.81 15.13
N ARG A 243 12.80 8.93 15.58
CA ARG A 243 13.64 8.11 14.71
C ARG A 243 13.98 6.77 15.33
N GLN A 244 14.55 5.87 14.53
CA GLN A 244 15.21 4.68 15.05
C GLN A 244 16.55 5.02 15.73
N HIS A 245 16.90 4.22 16.74
CA HIS A 245 18.17 4.26 17.43
C HIS A 245 19.32 3.83 16.49
N GLY A 246 20.51 4.37 16.72
CA GLY A 246 21.67 4.15 15.86
C GLY A 246 22.28 2.75 15.95
N GLN A 247 22.03 2.03 17.05
CA GLN A 247 22.51 0.67 17.26
C GLN A 247 21.66 -0.34 16.46
N ALA A 248 22.30 -1.08 15.56
CA ALA A 248 21.73 -2.26 14.94
C ALA A 248 21.89 -3.47 15.88
N GLY A 249 20.81 -4.19 16.12
CA GLY A 249 20.77 -5.41 16.92
C GLY A 249 20.74 -6.69 16.09
N GLY A 250 20.03 -7.69 16.59
CA GLY A 250 19.67 -8.92 15.89
C GLY A 250 18.77 -8.67 14.67
N TYR A 251 18.12 -9.70 14.15
CA TYR A 251 17.11 -9.52 13.12
C TYR A 251 15.72 -9.33 13.74
N VAL A 252 14.84 -8.72 12.96
CA VAL A 252 13.44 -8.54 13.33
C VAL A 252 12.64 -9.78 12.95
N VAL A 253 11.70 -10.16 13.83
CA VAL A 253 10.52 -10.97 13.47
C VAL A 253 9.21 -10.22 13.70
N ARG A 254 8.18 -10.46 12.86
CA ARG A 254 6.87 -9.76 12.89
C ARG A 254 5.69 -10.72 13.00
N GLY A 255 4.53 -10.20 13.41
CA GLY A 255 3.22 -10.89 13.33
C GLY A 255 2.80 -11.69 14.56
N GLY A 256 3.76 -12.18 15.35
CA GLY A 256 3.48 -13.09 16.47
C GLY A 256 3.34 -14.54 16.00
N ASP A 257 3.21 -15.48 16.94
CA ASP A 257 3.18 -16.91 16.64
C ASP A 257 1.97 -17.61 17.27
N PHE A 258 1.81 -18.92 17.05
CA PHE A 258 0.71 -19.74 17.58
C PHE A 258 0.61 -19.76 19.13
N ARG A 259 1.58 -19.16 19.85
CA ARG A 259 1.58 -18.97 21.31
C ARG A 259 1.38 -17.51 21.72
N THR A 260 1.23 -16.58 20.78
CA THR A 260 0.87 -15.20 21.06
C THR A 260 -0.60 -15.12 21.48
N ALA A 261 -0.89 -14.43 22.58
CA ALA A 261 -2.27 -14.28 23.05
C ALA A 261 -3.13 -13.48 22.06
N GLN A 262 -4.43 -13.79 21.98
CA GLN A 262 -5.35 -13.08 21.10
C GLN A 262 -5.31 -11.56 21.29
N GLY A 263 -5.18 -11.09 22.53
CA GLY A 263 -5.10 -9.66 22.85
C GLY A 263 -3.81 -8.99 22.38
N GLU A 264 -2.74 -9.75 22.14
CA GLU A 264 -1.43 -9.24 21.75
C GLU A 264 -1.18 -9.27 20.24
N LEU A 265 -1.95 -10.06 19.47
CA LEU A 265 -1.83 -10.05 18.01
C LEU A 265 -2.10 -8.65 17.46
N ARG A 266 -1.15 -8.12 16.70
CA ARG A 266 -1.23 -6.81 16.05
C ARG A 266 -0.16 -6.70 14.96
N SER A 267 -0.44 -5.90 13.94
CA SER A 267 0.49 -5.66 12.85
C SER A 267 1.76 -4.95 13.30
N SER A 268 1.78 -4.21 14.40
CA SER A 268 2.99 -3.58 14.96
C SER A 268 3.88 -4.52 15.77
N LEU A 269 3.42 -5.73 16.11
CA LEU A 269 4.13 -6.65 17.01
C LEU A 269 5.45 -7.10 16.39
N ARG A 270 6.55 -6.65 16.97
CA ARG A 270 7.90 -6.97 16.51
C ARG A 270 8.78 -7.40 17.66
N LYS A 271 9.69 -8.33 17.38
CA LYS A 271 10.66 -8.84 18.37
C LYS A 271 12.04 -8.90 17.75
N GLU A 272 13.04 -8.69 18.59
CA GLU A 272 14.43 -8.96 18.25
C GLU A 272 14.75 -10.44 18.43
N ARG A 273 15.45 -11.02 17.46
CA ARG A 273 16.04 -12.37 17.55
C ARG A 273 17.52 -12.30 17.22
N ASN A 274 18.31 -13.06 17.96
CA ASN A 274 19.76 -13.14 17.72
C ASN A 274 20.05 -13.92 16.43
N TYR A 275 21.08 -13.53 15.69
CA TYR A 275 21.58 -14.32 14.55
C TYR A 275 22.25 -15.63 14.99
N TYR A 276 22.87 -15.63 16.18
CA TYR A 276 23.64 -16.75 16.71
C TYR A 276 23.31 -16.98 18.19
N ASP A 277 23.38 -18.24 18.61
CA ASP A 277 23.52 -18.63 20.01
C ASP A 277 25.01 -18.87 20.33
N ALA A 278 25.30 -19.43 21.51
CA ALA A 278 26.69 -19.66 21.93
C ALA A 278 27.46 -20.69 21.07
N LYS A 279 26.79 -21.48 20.22
CA LYS A 279 27.39 -22.60 19.48
C LYS A 279 27.10 -22.60 17.98
N ALA A 280 26.00 -22.00 17.53
CA ALA A 280 25.54 -22.08 16.14
C ALA A 280 24.65 -20.89 15.75
N ALA A 281 24.24 -20.84 14.48
CA ALA A 281 23.20 -19.93 14.03
C ALA A 281 21.90 -20.22 14.80
N ALA A 282 21.30 -19.18 15.39
CA ALA A 282 20.14 -19.34 16.24
C ALA A 282 18.90 -19.70 15.41
N THR A 283 18.10 -20.61 15.94
CA THR A 283 16.84 -21.06 15.34
C THR A 283 15.69 -20.94 16.34
N SER A 284 14.46 -20.93 15.85
CA SER A 284 13.27 -20.83 16.69
C SER A 284 12.17 -21.75 16.17
N LYS A 285 11.50 -22.47 17.07
CA LYS A 285 10.38 -23.39 16.72
C LYS A 285 9.10 -22.66 16.29
N THR A 286 9.11 -21.35 16.33
CA THR A 286 7.94 -20.50 16.06
C THR A 286 8.22 -19.38 15.08
N THR A 287 9.40 -19.41 14.48
CA THR A 287 9.83 -18.41 13.50
C THR A 287 9.93 -19.06 12.14
N GLY A 288 9.15 -18.54 11.21
CA GLY A 288 9.10 -18.98 9.82
C GLY A 288 9.60 -17.92 8.85
N VAL A 289 9.28 -18.13 7.57
CA VAL A 289 9.80 -17.33 6.46
C VAL A 289 8.65 -16.98 5.54
N ARG A 290 8.54 -15.71 5.13
CA ARG A 290 7.75 -15.27 3.99
C ARG A 290 8.69 -14.56 3.03
N LEU A 291 8.54 -14.81 1.73
CA LEU A 291 9.37 -14.18 0.72
C LEU A 291 8.67 -12.98 0.08
N ALA A 292 9.43 -11.92 -0.14
CA ALA A 292 9.07 -10.83 -1.03
C ALA A 292 9.87 -10.95 -2.33
N LEU A 293 9.30 -10.50 -3.45
CA LEU A 293 9.97 -10.40 -4.73
C LEU A 293 9.92 -8.94 -5.20
N GLY A 294 11.11 -8.37 -5.40
CA GLY A 294 11.34 -6.99 -5.85
C GLY A 294 12.34 -6.90 -6.99
N SER A 295 12.74 -5.67 -7.35
CA SER A 295 13.71 -5.40 -8.42
C SER A 295 14.87 -4.54 -7.92
N SER A 296 15.97 -4.55 -8.67
CA SER A 296 17.01 -3.55 -8.49
C SER A 296 16.48 -2.15 -8.81
N THR A 297 17.07 -1.12 -8.20
CA THR A 297 16.66 0.29 -8.39
C THR A 297 17.33 0.95 -9.59
N LEU A 298 18.58 0.56 -9.88
CA LEU A 298 19.41 1.07 -10.98
C LEU A 298 19.47 0.04 -12.13
N THR A 299 18.36 -0.12 -12.83
CA THR A 299 18.13 -1.19 -13.83
C THR A 299 18.73 -0.92 -15.21
N SER A 300 18.77 0.35 -15.64
CA SER A 300 19.23 0.77 -16.96
C SER A 300 19.84 2.17 -16.96
N ARG A 301 20.53 2.55 -18.04
CA ARG A 301 21.08 3.92 -18.19
C ARG A 301 19.97 4.96 -18.24
N GLU A 302 18.88 4.63 -18.90
CA GLU A 302 17.68 5.46 -18.99
C GLU A 302 17.05 5.65 -17.61
N ARG A 303 16.98 4.57 -16.81
CA ARG A 303 16.51 4.65 -15.42
C ARG A 303 17.40 5.54 -14.57
N VAL A 304 18.72 5.36 -14.62
CA VAL A 304 19.69 6.21 -13.90
C VAL A 304 19.51 7.68 -14.30
N SER A 305 19.43 7.98 -15.60
CA SER A 305 19.20 9.35 -16.07
C SER A 305 17.86 9.93 -15.58
N SER A 306 16.81 9.10 -15.50
CA SER A 306 15.51 9.52 -14.95
C SER A 306 15.57 9.80 -13.45
N ILE A 307 16.33 9.00 -12.68
CA ILE A 307 16.57 9.21 -11.25
C ILE A 307 17.37 10.49 -11.04
N GLU A 308 18.45 10.73 -11.80
CA GLU A 308 19.23 11.96 -11.72
C GLU A 308 18.39 13.19 -12.06
N THR A 309 17.54 13.08 -13.08
CA THR A 309 16.62 14.15 -13.48
C THR A 309 15.60 14.44 -12.38
N SER A 310 15.02 13.39 -11.78
CA SER A 310 14.10 13.50 -10.66
C SER A 310 14.80 14.11 -9.45
N TRP A 311 15.98 13.61 -9.06
CA TRP A 311 16.81 14.14 -8.00
C TRP A 311 17.10 15.62 -8.18
N LYS A 312 17.50 16.07 -9.37
CA LYS A 312 17.76 17.49 -9.66
C LYS A 312 16.54 18.38 -9.50
N LYS A 313 15.32 17.85 -9.66
CA LYS A 313 14.05 18.58 -9.48
C LYS A 313 13.54 18.56 -8.04
N LEU A 314 13.91 17.56 -7.23
CA LEU A 314 13.41 17.44 -5.86
C LEU A 314 13.76 18.67 -5.03
N GLY A 315 12.73 19.24 -4.40
CA GLY A 315 12.84 20.40 -3.52
C GLY A 315 13.25 21.70 -4.19
N THR A 316 13.29 21.80 -5.52
CA THR A 316 13.72 23.05 -6.18
C THR A 316 12.69 24.17 -6.06
N GLY A 317 11.45 23.88 -5.66
CA GLY A 317 10.36 24.86 -5.58
C GLY A 317 9.87 25.36 -6.94
N SER A 318 10.31 24.74 -8.04
CA SER A 318 9.99 25.16 -9.42
C SER A 318 8.61 24.70 -9.90
N GLY A 319 7.85 24.01 -9.05
CA GLY A 319 6.53 23.47 -9.36
C GLY A 319 5.36 24.45 -9.19
N ASP A 320 5.61 25.67 -8.73
CA ASP A 320 4.56 26.56 -8.18
C ASP A 320 4.33 27.89 -8.90
N THR A 321 5.14 28.30 -9.88
CA THR A 321 4.98 29.63 -10.49
C THR A 321 4.81 29.56 -12.00
N SER A 322 3.56 29.57 -12.43
CA SER A 322 3.18 30.21 -13.69
C SER A 322 3.22 31.73 -13.53
N GLN A 323 4.39 32.31 -13.25
CA GLN A 323 4.69 33.74 -13.43
C GLN A 323 6.16 34.04 -13.04
N GLY A 324 6.92 34.58 -14.00
CA GLY A 324 8.16 35.32 -13.76
C GLY A 324 9.46 34.54 -13.96
N GLU A 325 10.43 35.19 -14.61
CA GLU A 325 11.82 34.76 -14.82
C GLU A 325 12.65 34.65 -13.51
N ASP A 326 12.00 34.64 -12.34
CA ASP A 326 12.69 34.61 -11.06
C ASP A 326 13.13 33.18 -10.73
N LYS A 327 14.47 32.98 -10.74
CA LYS A 327 15.11 31.76 -10.26
C LYS A 327 14.60 31.44 -8.85
N SER A 328 14.21 30.18 -8.60
CA SER A 328 13.82 29.78 -7.26
C SER A 328 14.95 30.03 -6.25
N ALA A 329 14.65 30.19 -4.96
CA ALA A 329 15.66 30.43 -3.93
C ALA A 329 16.78 29.37 -3.95
N VAL A 330 16.43 28.11 -4.25
CA VAL A 330 17.38 27.01 -4.45
C VAL A 330 18.29 27.26 -5.66
N GLN A 331 17.73 27.64 -6.81
CA GLN A 331 18.50 27.95 -8.01
C GLN A 331 19.40 29.19 -7.83
N ALA A 332 18.94 30.18 -7.07
CA ALA A 332 19.73 31.35 -6.71
C ALA A 332 20.92 30.97 -5.82
N LEU A 333 20.71 30.14 -4.79
CA LEU A 333 21.79 29.62 -3.94
C LEU A 333 22.80 28.80 -4.74
N GLY A 334 22.35 27.92 -5.64
CA GLY A 334 23.25 27.15 -6.49
C GLY A 334 24.08 28.03 -7.44
N THR A 335 23.48 29.07 -8.01
CA THR A 335 24.19 30.07 -8.82
C THR A 335 25.25 30.81 -7.98
N LEU A 336 24.88 31.27 -6.78
CA LEU A 336 25.79 31.95 -5.85
C LEU A 336 26.98 31.05 -5.46
N ALA A 337 26.71 29.80 -5.07
CA ALA A 337 27.75 28.85 -4.69
C ALA A 337 28.74 28.58 -5.83
N SER A 338 28.28 28.56 -7.09
CA SER A 338 29.15 28.33 -8.26
C SER A 338 30.15 29.47 -8.52
N GLY A 339 29.82 30.70 -8.11
CA GLY A 339 30.67 31.89 -8.30
C GLY A 339 31.61 32.19 -7.13
N VAL A 340 31.54 31.43 -6.03
CA VAL A 340 32.35 31.64 -4.83
C VAL A 340 33.68 30.88 -4.93
N ALA A 341 34.79 31.60 -4.79
CA ALA A 341 36.13 31.02 -4.75
C ALA A 341 36.52 30.47 -3.35
N ASP A 342 35.92 31.01 -2.27
CA ASP A 342 36.13 30.52 -0.92
C ASP A 342 35.43 29.17 -0.72
N GLU A 343 36.21 28.09 -0.60
CA GLU A 343 35.68 26.73 -0.50
C GLU A 343 34.84 26.53 0.77
N ALA A 344 35.15 27.19 1.89
CA ALA A 344 34.37 27.05 3.13
C ALA A 344 32.99 27.72 2.99
N LEU A 345 32.92 28.89 2.35
CA LEU A 345 31.66 29.57 2.06
C LEU A 345 30.83 28.79 1.02
N LYS A 346 31.48 28.23 -0.01
CA LYS A 346 30.84 27.40 -1.02
C LYS A 346 30.18 26.15 -0.40
N GLU A 347 30.87 25.47 0.51
CA GLU A 347 30.29 24.31 1.23
C GLU A 347 29.14 24.71 2.14
N LYS A 348 29.21 25.88 2.81
CA LYS A 348 28.07 26.41 3.59
C LYS A 348 26.86 26.72 2.72
N LEU A 349 27.06 27.32 1.54
CA LEU A 349 25.96 27.62 0.60
C LEU A 349 25.32 26.34 0.04
N LYS A 350 26.12 25.32 -0.29
CA LYS A 350 25.60 24.00 -0.69
C LYS A 350 24.83 23.31 0.43
N ALA A 351 25.32 23.38 1.67
CA ALA A 351 24.61 22.81 2.82
C ALA A 351 23.25 23.50 3.02
N LEU A 352 23.20 24.83 2.89
CA LEU A 352 21.96 25.60 2.95
C LEU A 352 21.01 25.27 1.80
N GLU A 353 21.53 25.13 0.57
CA GLU A 353 20.77 24.70 -0.60
C GLU A 353 20.12 23.33 -0.34
N ASN A 354 20.88 22.35 0.14
CA ASN A 354 20.37 21.02 0.46
C ASN A 354 19.30 21.04 1.56
N GLN A 355 19.51 21.83 2.62
CA GLN A 355 18.53 21.99 3.69
C GLN A 355 17.24 22.64 3.18
N LEU A 356 17.34 23.66 2.33
CA LEU A 356 16.17 24.30 1.71
C LEU A 356 15.43 23.34 0.79
N ARG A 357 16.15 22.54 0.01
CA ARG A 357 15.55 21.50 -0.85
C ARG A 357 14.80 20.46 -0.03
N ALA A 358 15.38 19.97 1.06
CA ALA A 358 14.71 19.04 1.96
C ALA A 358 13.45 19.64 2.60
N SER A 359 13.52 20.91 3.03
CA SER A 359 12.38 21.65 3.58
C SER A 359 11.25 21.82 2.54
N ASN A 360 11.59 22.23 1.32
CA ASN A 360 10.64 22.38 0.22
C ASN A 360 9.98 21.03 -0.10
N GLN A 361 10.78 19.95 -0.20
CA GLN A 361 10.26 18.60 -0.47
C GLN A 361 9.23 18.18 0.58
N GLN A 362 9.52 18.37 1.87
CA GLN A 362 8.58 18.05 2.96
C GLN A 362 7.27 18.86 2.85
N GLN A 363 7.35 20.12 2.44
CA GLN A 363 6.17 20.97 2.22
C GLN A 363 5.36 20.48 1.02
N GLU A 364 6.01 20.11 -0.08
CA GLU A 364 5.37 19.56 -1.28
C GLU A 364 4.61 18.26 -0.95
N GLU A 365 5.22 17.35 -0.19
CA GLU A 365 4.60 16.10 0.25
C GLU A 365 3.38 16.31 1.15
N THR A 366 3.50 17.23 2.11
CA THR A 366 2.40 17.60 3.02
C THR A 366 1.24 18.20 2.23
N ARG A 367 1.54 19.07 1.26
CA ARG A 367 0.56 19.66 0.36
C ARG A 367 -0.13 18.59 -0.49
N ASP A 368 0.63 17.66 -1.06
CA ASP A 368 0.09 16.58 -1.88
C ASP A 368 -0.88 15.69 -1.08
N GLN A 369 -0.57 15.41 0.20
CA GLN A 369 -1.50 14.72 1.11
C GLN A 369 -2.78 15.53 1.35
N ALA A 370 -2.66 16.83 1.60
CA ALA A 370 -3.80 17.72 1.82
C ALA A 370 -4.70 17.82 0.57
N ILE A 371 -4.10 17.90 -0.62
CA ILE A 371 -4.82 17.85 -1.90
C ILE A 371 -5.62 16.54 -2.00
N ARG A 372 -5.01 15.38 -1.74
CA ARG A 372 -5.72 14.09 -1.80
C ARG A 372 -6.88 14.02 -0.81
N ALA A 373 -6.71 14.54 0.41
CA ALA A 373 -7.79 14.62 1.39
C ALA A 373 -8.95 15.53 0.91
N SER A 374 -8.62 16.67 0.30
CA SER A 374 -9.61 17.59 -0.28
C SER A 374 -10.35 16.97 -1.47
N LEU A 375 -9.64 16.29 -2.37
CA LEU A 375 -10.23 15.57 -3.50
C LEU A 375 -11.17 14.46 -3.03
N ASN A 376 -10.80 13.72 -1.98
CA ASN A 376 -11.66 12.71 -1.37
C ASN A 376 -12.96 13.31 -0.82
N LEU A 377 -12.85 14.43 -0.09
CA LEU A 377 -14.01 15.16 0.43
C LEU A 377 -14.91 15.66 -0.72
N GLY A 378 -14.32 16.24 -1.76
CA GLY A 378 -15.05 16.72 -2.94
C GLY A 378 -15.81 15.61 -3.66
N ALA A 379 -15.16 14.45 -3.87
CA ALA A 379 -15.80 13.27 -4.43
C ALA A 379 -16.98 12.80 -3.57
N PHE A 380 -16.81 12.71 -2.25
CA PHE A 380 -17.87 12.33 -1.32
C PHE A 380 -19.04 13.34 -1.30
N LEU A 381 -18.76 14.65 -1.27
CA LEU A 381 -19.81 15.65 -1.30
C LEU A 381 -20.59 15.62 -2.62
N CYS A 382 -19.94 15.26 -3.73
CA CYS A 382 -20.61 15.04 -5.02
C CYS A 382 -21.59 13.86 -4.97
N THR A 383 -21.29 12.78 -4.22
CA THR A 383 -22.28 11.70 -3.98
C THR A 383 -23.48 12.19 -3.17
N LYS A 384 -23.24 13.03 -2.15
CA LYS A 384 -24.34 13.62 -1.37
C LYS A 384 -25.21 14.58 -2.18
N MET A 385 -24.60 15.35 -3.08
CA MET A 385 -25.38 16.18 -4.02
C MET A 385 -26.23 15.33 -4.97
N LEU A 386 -25.74 14.17 -5.42
CA LEU A 386 -26.53 13.20 -6.17
C LEU A 386 -27.72 12.69 -5.35
N ASP A 387 -27.47 12.18 -4.15
CA ASP A 387 -28.50 11.58 -3.27
C ASP A 387 -29.62 12.59 -2.96
N ASP A 388 -29.24 13.75 -2.41
CA ASP A 388 -30.17 14.80 -2.01
C ASP A 388 -30.86 15.44 -3.22
N GLY A 389 -30.16 15.51 -4.37
CA GLY A 389 -30.69 15.99 -5.64
C GLY A 389 -31.74 15.06 -6.27
N LYS A 390 -31.50 13.75 -6.27
CA LYS A 390 -32.48 12.75 -6.73
C LYS A 390 -33.71 12.71 -5.83
N TYR A 391 -33.51 12.82 -4.51
CA TYR A 391 -34.63 12.87 -3.57
C TYR A 391 -35.46 14.15 -3.75
N LEU A 392 -34.81 15.30 -4.00
CA LEU A 392 -35.50 16.53 -4.35
C LEU A 392 -36.35 16.37 -5.62
N ASP A 393 -35.79 15.79 -6.69
CA ASP A 393 -36.52 15.55 -7.94
C ASP A 393 -37.76 14.66 -7.71
N PHE A 394 -37.63 13.65 -6.85
CA PHE A 394 -38.75 12.81 -6.45
C PHE A 394 -39.85 13.60 -5.74
N LEU A 395 -39.50 14.43 -4.74
CA LEU A 395 -40.46 15.27 -4.02
C LEU A 395 -41.12 16.29 -4.95
N GLN A 396 -40.37 16.87 -5.90
CA GLN A 396 -40.91 17.79 -6.90
C GLN A 396 -41.93 17.11 -7.79
N LYS A 397 -41.61 15.93 -8.34
CA LYS A 397 -42.55 15.13 -9.16
C LYS A 397 -43.78 14.73 -8.34
N ASN A 398 -43.59 14.28 -7.10
CA ASN A 398 -44.68 13.89 -6.22
C ASN A 398 -45.63 15.06 -5.94
N TYR A 399 -45.10 16.23 -5.59
CA TYR A 399 -45.90 17.43 -5.37
C TYR A 399 -46.63 17.86 -6.65
N ALA A 400 -45.93 17.89 -7.79
CA ALA A 400 -46.51 18.25 -9.08
C ALA A 400 -47.65 17.31 -9.50
N LEU A 401 -47.54 16.00 -9.24
CA LEU A 401 -48.59 15.05 -9.61
C LEU A 401 -49.82 15.13 -8.70
N ASN A 402 -49.65 15.41 -7.40
CA ASN A 402 -50.73 15.30 -6.42
C ASN A 402 -51.35 16.65 -6.00
N CYS A 403 -50.66 17.77 -6.27
CA CYS A 403 -51.03 19.08 -5.74
C CYS A 403 -51.09 20.20 -6.80
N SER A 404 -51.02 19.86 -8.10
CA SER A 404 -51.12 20.83 -9.20
C SER A 404 -52.54 21.04 -9.74
N ALA A 405 -53.51 20.24 -9.28
CA ALA A 405 -54.92 20.36 -9.64
C ALA A 405 -55.62 21.48 -8.85
N ALA A 406 -56.79 21.93 -9.33
CA ALA A 406 -57.60 22.97 -8.70
C ALA A 406 -58.17 22.56 -7.32
N GLU A 407 -58.41 21.25 -7.11
CA GLU A 407 -58.73 20.67 -5.81
C GLU A 407 -57.48 19.98 -5.24
N GLN A 408 -56.92 20.56 -4.18
CA GLN A 408 -55.75 20.02 -3.49
C GLN A 408 -56.19 19.06 -2.37
N ASP A 409 -55.54 17.89 -2.29
CA ASP A 409 -55.65 16.99 -1.15
C ASP A 409 -55.13 17.68 0.13
N ALA A 410 -55.74 17.38 1.29
CA ALA A 410 -55.34 17.85 2.61
C ALA A 410 -53.86 17.59 2.95
N SER A 411 -53.21 16.63 2.29
CA SER A 411 -51.77 16.36 2.46
C SER A 411 -50.84 17.34 1.72
N CYS A 412 -51.35 18.20 0.83
CA CYS A 412 -50.55 19.10 -0.01
C CYS A 412 -49.68 20.12 0.76
N PRO A 413 -50.16 20.77 1.85
CA PRO A 413 -49.30 21.62 2.67
C PRO A 413 -48.12 20.88 3.29
N MET A 414 -48.34 19.64 3.74
CA MET A 414 -47.27 18.79 4.30
C MET A 414 -46.25 18.40 3.21
N ARG A 415 -46.71 18.00 2.02
CA ARG A 415 -45.82 17.69 0.87
C ARG A 415 -45.00 18.91 0.46
N LYS A 416 -45.63 20.10 0.42
CA LYS A 416 -44.96 21.37 0.15
C LYS A 416 -43.88 21.67 1.18
N GLY A 417 -44.20 21.50 2.47
CA GLY A 417 -43.24 21.66 3.57
C GLY A 417 -42.00 20.76 3.42
N LYS A 418 -42.20 19.46 3.17
CA LYS A 418 -41.08 18.51 2.93
C LYS A 418 -40.25 18.87 1.69
N LEU A 419 -40.91 19.30 0.61
CA LEU A 419 -40.23 19.73 -0.60
C LEU A 419 -39.35 20.97 -0.33
N ASP A 420 -39.89 21.95 0.39
CA ASP A 420 -39.16 23.19 0.69
C ASP A 420 -38.01 22.94 1.69
N GLU A 421 -38.20 22.07 2.68
CA GLU A 421 -37.13 21.62 3.58
C GLU A 421 -35.99 20.94 2.80
N GLN A 422 -36.31 20.03 1.87
CA GLN A 422 -35.29 19.38 1.06
C GLN A 422 -34.59 20.34 0.10
N LYS A 423 -35.30 21.34 -0.45
CA LYS A 423 -34.67 22.40 -1.25
C LYS A 423 -33.66 23.20 -0.44
N ASP A 424 -34.02 23.60 0.77
CA ASP A 424 -33.13 24.34 1.67
C ASP A 424 -31.91 23.50 2.06
N ARG A 425 -32.10 22.22 2.40
CA ARG A 425 -31.01 21.28 2.69
C ARG A 425 -30.06 21.14 1.51
N LEU A 426 -30.56 20.90 0.30
CA LEU A 426 -29.73 20.75 -0.89
C LEU A 426 -29.01 22.07 -1.21
N HIS A 427 -29.68 23.22 -1.06
CA HIS A 427 -29.04 24.52 -1.25
C HIS A 427 -27.85 24.72 -0.29
N LYS A 428 -28.01 24.39 0.99
CA LYS A 428 -26.91 24.43 1.98
C LYS A 428 -25.77 23.49 1.61
N LEU A 429 -26.08 22.26 1.20
CA LEU A 429 -25.08 21.29 0.76
C LEU A 429 -24.33 21.77 -0.49
N SER A 430 -25.02 22.27 -1.51
CA SER A 430 -24.40 22.80 -2.73
C SER A 430 -23.49 24.01 -2.44
N ARG A 431 -23.86 24.87 -1.48
CA ARG A 431 -22.98 25.97 -1.02
C ARG A 431 -21.75 25.45 -0.30
N TYR A 432 -21.88 24.42 0.53
CA TYR A 432 -20.73 23.82 1.21
C TYR A 432 -19.77 23.15 0.22
N TYR A 433 -20.31 22.38 -0.73
CA TYR A 433 -19.53 21.81 -1.83
C TYR A 433 -18.84 22.91 -2.65
N ALA A 434 -19.55 23.97 -3.00
CA ALA A 434 -19.00 25.09 -3.76
C ALA A 434 -17.85 25.79 -3.02
N SER A 435 -18.00 26.05 -1.72
CA SER A 435 -16.93 26.62 -0.89
C SER A 435 -15.71 25.71 -0.91
N SER A 436 -15.87 24.43 -0.55
CA SER A 436 -14.75 23.48 -0.50
C SER A 436 -14.05 23.31 -1.86
N LEU A 437 -14.82 23.32 -2.95
CA LEU A 437 -14.30 23.25 -4.31
C LEU A 437 -13.48 24.51 -4.67
N VAL A 438 -14.03 25.70 -4.41
CA VAL A 438 -13.36 26.97 -4.68
C VAL A 438 -12.11 27.12 -3.82
N ASP A 439 -12.22 26.83 -2.52
CA ASP A 439 -11.12 26.90 -1.56
C ASP A 439 -9.94 26.04 -2.02
N SER A 440 -10.19 24.78 -2.38
CA SER A 440 -9.15 23.87 -2.87
C SER A 440 -8.60 24.27 -4.24
N ALA A 441 -9.46 24.68 -5.18
CA ALA A 441 -9.05 25.12 -6.51
C ALA A 441 -8.18 26.38 -6.45
N THR A 442 -8.57 27.37 -5.66
CA THR A 442 -7.81 28.61 -5.47
C THR A 442 -6.52 28.38 -4.70
N LEU A 443 -6.52 27.52 -3.68
CA LEU A 443 -5.34 27.24 -2.86
C LEU A 443 -4.25 26.47 -3.62
N TYR A 444 -4.63 25.51 -4.46
CA TYR A 444 -3.68 24.59 -5.09
C TYR A 444 -3.49 24.82 -6.60
N GLY A 445 -4.47 25.37 -7.30
CA GLY A 445 -4.41 25.57 -8.76
C GLY A 445 -4.45 24.27 -9.58
N GLU A 446 -4.57 24.42 -10.90
CA GLU A 446 -4.76 23.29 -11.82
C GLU A 446 -3.58 22.28 -11.83
N PRO A 447 -2.30 22.70 -11.91
CA PRO A 447 -1.19 21.76 -12.08
C PRO A 447 -1.03 20.79 -10.89
N LEU A 448 -1.18 21.30 -9.67
CA LEU A 448 -1.03 20.50 -8.45
C LEU A 448 -2.20 19.55 -8.28
N LEU A 449 -3.44 20.02 -8.51
CA LEU A 449 -4.62 19.17 -8.46
C LEU A 449 -4.54 18.05 -9.51
N ALA A 450 -4.23 18.40 -10.77
CA ALA A 450 -4.13 17.45 -11.87
C ALA A 450 -3.12 16.33 -11.61
N ARG A 451 -2.00 16.62 -10.94
CA ARG A 451 -0.99 15.63 -10.54
C ARG A 451 -1.54 14.60 -9.56
N GLN A 452 -2.44 15.00 -8.66
CA GLN A 452 -2.98 14.13 -7.61
C GLN A 452 -4.23 13.34 -8.04
N ILE A 453 -4.95 13.75 -9.08
CA ILE A 453 -6.09 12.99 -9.62
C ILE A 453 -5.76 11.52 -9.93
N PRO A 454 -4.70 11.17 -10.69
CA PRO A 454 -4.38 9.77 -10.97
C PRO A 454 -3.97 8.98 -9.71
N VAL A 455 -3.28 9.63 -8.76
CA VAL A 455 -2.88 9.01 -7.48
C VAL A 455 -4.12 8.65 -6.66
N MET A 456 -5.02 9.61 -6.48
CA MET A 456 -6.29 9.39 -5.77
C MET A 456 -7.17 8.37 -6.52
N GLY A 457 -7.17 8.40 -7.85
CA GLY A 457 -7.87 7.43 -8.68
C GLY A 457 -7.38 6.00 -8.44
N GLU A 458 -6.07 5.80 -8.25
CA GLU A 458 -5.52 4.48 -7.93
C GLU A 458 -5.91 4.03 -6.53
N ILE A 459 -5.79 4.91 -5.52
CA ILE A 459 -6.21 4.63 -4.13
C ILE A 459 -7.68 4.17 -4.09
N ILE A 460 -8.56 4.93 -4.75
CA ILE A 460 -9.99 4.61 -4.83
C ILE A 460 -10.23 3.29 -5.58
N SER A 461 -9.49 3.03 -6.66
CA SER A 461 -9.69 1.83 -7.47
C SER A 461 -9.27 0.55 -6.77
N ARG A 462 -8.38 0.61 -5.78
CA ARG A 462 -7.88 -0.57 -5.05
C ARG A 462 -8.70 -0.90 -3.81
N ASN A 463 -9.32 0.11 -3.21
CA ASN A 463 -10.19 -0.10 -2.07
C ASN A 463 -11.63 -0.40 -2.54
N GLU A 464 -12.09 -1.64 -2.39
CA GLU A 464 -13.46 -2.06 -2.75
C GLU A 464 -14.54 -1.16 -2.15
N GLN A 465 -14.36 -0.68 -0.91
CA GLN A 465 -15.32 0.20 -0.23
C GLN A 465 -15.38 1.60 -0.87
N LEU A 466 -14.32 2.01 -1.57
CA LEU A 466 -14.22 3.33 -2.19
C LEU A 466 -14.49 3.31 -3.69
N LYS A 467 -14.44 2.16 -4.38
CA LYS A 467 -14.49 2.08 -5.86
C LYS A 467 -15.63 2.89 -6.48
N GLU A 468 -16.80 2.92 -5.84
CA GLU A 468 -17.97 3.69 -6.29
C GLU A 468 -17.73 5.21 -6.31
N LEU A 469 -16.75 5.74 -5.58
CA LEU A 469 -16.38 7.15 -5.58
C LEU A 469 -15.60 7.59 -6.82
N LYS A 470 -15.05 6.66 -7.61
CA LYS A 470 -14.16 6.98 -8.73
C LYS A 470 -14.79 7.90 -9.78
N PRO A 471 -16.05 7.68 -10.23
CA PRO A 471 -16.71 8.59 -11.16
C PRO A 471 -16.89 9.99 -10.56
N TYR A 472 -17.18 10.08 -9.25
CA TYR A 472 -17.39 11.35 -8.56
C TYR A 472 -16.09 12.14 -8.37
N LEU A 473 -14.95 11.47 -8.19
CA LEU A 473 -13.65 12.13 -8.24
C LEU A 473 -13.44 12.83 -9.59
N GLN A 474 -13.75 12.15 -10.70
CA GLN A 474 -13.64 12.73 -12.04
C GLN A 474 -14.60 13.90 -12.25
N THR A 475 -15.85 13.76 -11.81
CA THR A 475 -16.84 14.83 -11.88
C THR A 475 -16.45 16.03 -11.02
N HIS A 476 -15.92 15.81 -9.82
CA HIS A 476 -15.41 16.85 -8.96
C HIS A 476 -14.25 17.61 -9.61
N TRP A 477 -13.30 16.88 -10.20
CA TRP A 477 -12.20 17.46 -10.96
C TRP A 477 -12.68 18.33 -12.13
N VAL A 478 -13.63 17.83 -12.91
CA VAL A 478 -14.26 18.58 -14.00
C VAL A 478 -14.93 19.88 -13.51
N ASN A 479 -15.54 19.85 -12.32
CA ASN A 479 -16.11 21.05 -11.69
C ASN A 479 -15.01 22.04 -11.25
N GLN A 480 -13.91 21.55 -10.67
CA GLN A 480 -12.73 22.37 -10.34
C GLN A 480 -12.13 23.03 -11.58
N GLN A 481 -11.94 22.29 -12.67
CA GLN A 481 -11.43 22.84 -13.94
C GLN A 481 -12.36 23.91 -14.51
N ALA A 482 -13.68 23.70 -14.45
CA ALA A 482 -14.65 24.70 -14.89
C ALA A 482 -14.53 25.99 -14.08
N PHE A 483 -14.38 25.90 -12.76
CA PHE A 483 -14.13 27.06 -11.91
C PHE A 483 -12.79 27.73 -12.23
N LEU A 484 -11.68 26.98 -12.28
CA LEU A 484 -10.35 27.52 -12.56
C LEU A 484 -10.30 28.30 -13.88
N LYS A 485 -10.99 27.82 -14.92
CA LYS A 485 -11.07 28.48 -16.23
C LYS A 485 -11.95 29.73 -16.24
N THR A 486 -13.06 29.73 -15.50
CA THR A 486 -14.09 30.78 -15.64
C THR A 486 -14.14 31.76 -14.47
N GLN A 487 -13.59 31.37 -13.32
CA GLN A 487 -13.69 32.05 -12.03
C GLN A 487 -15.15 32.30 -11.59
N LYS A 488 -16.10 31.51 -12.09
CA LYS A 488 -17.54 31.61 -11.80
C LYS A 488 -18.02 30.46 -10.94
N ILE A 489 -18.84 30.78 -9.94
CA ILE A 489 -19.54 29.80 -9.11
C ILE A 489 -20.88 29.47 -9.78
N ASP A 490 -21.04 28.21 -10.21
CA ASP A 490 -22.25 27.70 -10.86
C ASP A 490 -22.71 26.41 -10.16
N THR A 491 -23.38 26.59 -9.01
CA THR A 491 -23.83 25.48 -8.17
C THR A 491 -24.81 24.56 -8.87
N ASP A 492 -25.64 25.10 -9.77
CA ASP A 492 -26.65 24.33 -10.49
C ASP A 492 -25.97 23.43 -11.54
N ALA A 493 -24.99 23.96 -12.29
CA ALA A 493 -24.22 23.14 -13.23
C ALA A 493 -23.43 22.03 -12.50
N TRP A 494 -22.82 22.33 -11.36
CA TRP A 494 -22.06 21.35 -10.59
C TRP A 494 -22.96 20.27 -9.98
N LEU A 495 -24.10 20.64 -9.41
CA LEU A 495 -25.12 19.71 -8.94
C LEU A 495 -25.59 18.80 -10.08
N ASN A 496 -25.93 19.36 -11.25
CA ASN A 496 -26.38 18.58 -12.40
C ASN A 496 -25.33 17.61 -12.90
N ARG A 497 -24.04 17.99 -12.93
CA ARG A 497 -22.95 17.08 -13.28
C ARG A 497 -22.81 15.94 -12.27
N CYS A 498 -22.89 16.23 -10.97
CA CYS A 498 -22.89 15.19 -9.93
C CYS A 498 -24.11 14.26 -10.02
N LYS A 499 -25.28 14.80 -10.38
CA LYS A 499 -26.49 14.01 -10.64
C LYS A 499 -26.41 13.12 -11.87
N ALA A 500 -25.59 13.50 -12.85
CA ALA A 500 -25.43 12.79 -14.12
C ALA A 500 -24.38 11.67 -14.07
N VAL A 501 -23.72 11.46 -12.93
CA VAL A 501 -22.83 10.32 -12.72
C VAL A 501 -23.64 9.03 -12.85
N GLN A 502 -23.21 8.15 -13.76
CA GLN A 502 -23.82 6.85 -14.03
C GLN A 502 -23.17 5.76 -13.20
#